data_AF-A0A952HS38-F1
#
_entry.id   AF-A0A952HS38-F1
#
_cell.length_a   1.000
_cell.length_b   1.000
_cell.length_c   1.000
_cell.angle_alpha   90.00
_cell.angle_beta   90.00
_cell.angle_gamma   90.00
#
_symmetry.space_group_name_H-M   'P 1'
#
loop_
_entity.id
_entity.type
_entity.pdbx_description
1 polymer ?
#
loop_
_entity_poly.entity_id
_entity_poly.type
_entity_poly.pdbx_seq_one_letter_code
_entity_poly.pdbx_strand_id
1 'polypeptide(L)' 'MKAVILAGGSGTRLYPVTISINKHFLPIYNKPMIYYPLSLVMLLGIKDVMFVVNPEDLDSFKKLFNDGS' A
#
# COMPACT_ATOMS: atom_id res chain seq x y z
N MET A 1 1.03 -18.23 -8.53
CA MET A 1 0.06 -17.79 -7.49
C MET A 1 -0.14 -16.29 -7.64
N LYS A 2 -1.31 -15.76 -7.26
CA LYS A 2 -1.59 -14.32 -7.21
C LYS A 2 -1.82 -13.91 -5.76
N ALA A 3 -1.53 -12.66 -5.42
CA ALA A 3 -1.83 -12.08 -4.11
C ALA A 3 -2.68 -10.83 -4.24
N VAL A 4 -3.47 -10.56 -3.21
CA VAL A 4 -4.24 -9.33 -3.07
C VAL A 4 -3.83 -8.65 -1.78
N ILE A 5 -3.46 -7.38 -1.86
CA ILE A 5 -3.15 -6.53 -0.71
C ILE A 5 -4.25 -5.47 -0.58
N LEU A 6 -5.04 -5.57 0.50
CA LEU A 6 -6.09 -4.61 0.82
C LEU A 6 -5.47 -3.39 1.49
N ALA A 7 -5.40 -2.27 0.76
CA ALA A 7 -4.70 -1.06 1.17
C ALA A 7 -5.58 0.21 1.17
N GLY A 8 -6.88 0.03 1.41
CA GLY A 8 -7.86 1.12 1.54
C GLY A 8 -8.24 1.50 2.98
N GLY A 9 -9.34 2.24 3.08
CA GLY A 9 -9.94 2.71 4.33
C GLY A 9 -9.43 4.10 4.77
N SER A 10 -10.23 4.78 5.59
CA SER A 10 -10.03 6.20 5.96
C SER A 10 -9.06 6.44 7.11
N GLY A 11 -8.64 5.39 7.83
CA GLY A 11 -7.63 5.50 8.88
C GLY A 11 -8.01 6.41 10.07
N THR A 12 -9.31 6.66 10.31
CA THR A 12 -9.80 7.71 11.25
C THR A 12 -9.23 7.64 12.67
N ARG A 13 -8.80 6.47 13.16
CA ARG A 13 -8.13 6.33 14.45
C ARG A 13 -6.76 7.01 14.53
N LEU A 14 -6.15 7.31 13.39
CA LEU A 14 -4.87 8.00 13.25
C LEU A 14 -5.04 9.49 12.87
N TYR A 15 -6.26 10.02 13.00
CA TYR A 15 -6.50 11.45 12.82
C TYR A 15 -5.58 12.28 13.74
N PRO A 16 -4.98 13.40 13.26
CA PRO A 16 -5.19 14.04 11.96
C PRO A 16 -4.25 13.56 10.84
N VAL A 17 -3.35 12.61 11.13
CA VAL A 17 -2.27 12.24 10.21
C VAL A 17 -2.81 11.68 8.90
N THR A 18 -3.95 10.96 8.94
CA THR A 18 -4.54 10.32 7.75
C THR A 18 -5.51 11.21 6.95
N ILE A 19 -5.59 12.52 7.23
CA ILE A 19 -6.41 13.43 6.41
C ILE A 19 -5.78 13.62 5.02
N SER A 20 -4.45 13.77 4.98
CA SER A 20 -3.72 14.14 3.76
C SER A 20 -3.04 12.96 3.07
N ILE A 21 -2.89 11.84 3.78
CA ILE A 21 -2.14 10.68 3.30
C ILE A 21 -2.80 9.39 3.76
N ASN A 22 -2.91 8.41 2.86
CA ASN A 22 -3.39 7.08 3.21
C ASN A 22 -2.45 6.41 4.23
N LYS A 23 -3.04 5.69 5.20
CA LYS A 23 -2.32 5.04 6.30
C LYS A 23 -1.18 4.12 5.84
N HIS A 24 -1.31 3.50 4.66
CA HIS A 24 -0.34 2.57 4.10
C HIS A 24 0.89 3.25 3.51
N PHE A 25 0.85 4.55 3.25
CA PHE A 25 2.02 5.35 2.88
C PHE A 25 2.77 5.91 4.09
N LEU A 26 2.18 5.83 5.29
CA LEU A 26 2.86 6.32 6.49
C LEU A 26 4.19 5.58 6.68
N PRO A 27 5.27 6.31 7.02
CA PRO A 27 6.58 5.70 7.20
C PRO A 27 6.59 4.82 8.44
N ILE A 28 7.03 3.58 8.28
CA ILE A 28 7.55 2.77 9.38
C ILE A 28 9.06 2.83 9.26
N TYR A 29 9.66 3.65 10.13
CA TYR A 29 11.06 4.02 10.07
C TYR A 29 11.44 4.64 8.72
N ASN A 30 12.10 3.90 7.83
CA ASN A 30 12.64 4.41 6.57
C ASN A 30 11.89 3.93 5.31
N LYS A 31 10.73 3.26 5.46
CA LYS A 31 9.95 2.74 4.33
C LYS A 31 8.45 2.97 4.54
N PRO A 32 7.67 3.16 3.46
CA PRO A 32 6.21 3.16 3.55
C PRO A 32 5.68 1.85 4.16
N MET A 33 4.64 1.93 4.98
CA MET A 33 3.99 0.77 5.61
C MET A 33 3.59 -0.32 4.60
N ILE A 34 3.21 0.06 3.38
CA ILE A 34 2.81 -0.87 2.31
C ILE A 34 3.94 -1.80 1.85
N TYR A 35 5.21 -1.46 2.06
CA TYR A 35 6.34 -2.30 1.64
C TYR A 35 6.46 -3.58 2.48
N TYR A 36 5.97 -3.56 3.72
CA TYR A 36 6.05 -4.70 4.62
C TYR A 36 5.18 -5.88 4.14
N PRO A 37 3.86 -5.73 3.89
CA PRO A 37 3.06 -6.82 3.33
C PRO A 37 3.50 -7.20 1.92
N LEU A 38 3.94 -6.24 1.09
CA LEU A 38 4.48 -6.56 -0.24
C LEU A 38 5.72 -7.45 -0.15
N SER A 39 6.66 -7.14 0.75
CA SER A 39 7.88 -7.94 0.93
C SER A 39 7.57 -9.38 1.36
N LEU A 40 6.54 -9.59 2.18
CA LEU A 40 6.09 -10.93 2.56
C LEU A 40 5.59 -11.72 1.35
N VAL A 41 4.76 -11.09 0.51
CA VAL A 41 4.25 -11.68 -0.74
C VAL A 41 5.40 -12.04 -1.69
N MET A 42 6.40 -11.17 -1.79
CA MET A 42 7.61 -11.42 -2.61
C MET A 42 8.48 -12.55 -2.04
N LEU A 43 8.63 -12.64 -0.71
CA LEU A 43 9.35 -13.74 -0.05
C LEU A 43 8.68 -15.10 -0.30
N LEU A 44 7.35 -15.12 -0.51
CA LEU A 44 6.60 -16.31 -0.92
C LEU A 44 6.72 -16.60 -2.43
N GLY A 45 7.51 -15.82 -3.18
CA GLY A 45 7.71 -15.99 -4.61
C GLY A 45 6.54 -15.52 -5.50
N ILE A 46 5.60 -14.76 -4.95
CA ILE A 46 4.43 -14.27 -5.69
C ILE A 46 4.79 -12.96 -6.39
N LYS A 47 4.66 -12.93 -7.72
CA LYS A 47 4.96 -11.75 -8.56
C LYS A 47 3.71 -11.03 -9.09
N ASP A 48 2.57 -11.70 -9.12
CA ASP A 48 1.30 -11.11 -9.55
C ASP A 48 0.53 -10.62 -8.32
N VAL A 49 0.56 -9.31 -8.08
CA VAL A 49 0.04 -8.67 -6.87
C VAL A 49 -0.96 -7.58 -7.25
N MET A 50 -2.18 -7.68 -6.72
CA MET A 50 -3.22 -6.66 -6.88
C MET A 50 -3.36 -5.84 -5.60
N PHE A 51 -3.28 -4.51 -5.72
CA PHE A 51 -3.65 -3.59 -4.64
C PHE A 51 -5.12 -3.19 -4.76
N VAL A 52 -5.87 -3.25 -3.65
CA VAL A 52 -7.24 -2.71 -3.55
C VAL A 52 -7.19 -1.46 -2.67
N VAL A 53 -7.51 -0.31 -3.25
CA VAL A 53 -7.35 1.02 -2.64
C VAL A 53 -8.62 1.84 -2.82
N ASN A 54 -8.75 2.93 -2.06
CA ASN A 54 -9.84 3.88 -2.31
C ASN A 54 -9.58 4.66 -3.63
N PRO A 55 -10.62 5.16 -4.30
CA PRO A 55 -10.45 5.91 -5.56
C PRO A 55 -9.46 7.08 -5.47
N GLU A 56 -9.48 7.83 -4.37
CA GLU A 56 -8.62 9.00 -4.13
C GLU A 56 -7.13 8.65 -3.96
N ASP A 57 -6.82 7.41 -3.59
CA ASP A 57 -5.44 6.95 -3.34
C ASP A 57 -4.79 6.31 -4.58
N LEU A 58 -5.59 6.02 -5.62
CA LEU A 58 -5.15 5.24 -6.78
C LEU A 58 -3.91 5.83 -7.45
N ASP A 59 -3.88 7.15 -7.63
CA ASP A 59 -2.77 7.83 -8.28
C ASP A 59 -1.48 7.77 -7.45
N SER A 60 -1.59 7.82 -6.12
CA SER A 60 -0.45 7.67 -5.22
C SER A 60 0.15 6.27 -5.31
N PHE A 61 -0.68 5.23 -5.37
CA PHE A 61 -0.21 3.84 -5.56
C PHE A 61 0.43 3.63 -6.93
N LYS A 62 -0.16 4.18 -8.00
CA LYS A 62 0.44 4.15 -9.34
C LYS A 62 1.79 4.86 -9.39
N LYS A 63 1.92 6.02 -8.75
CA LYS A 63 3.20 6.75 -8.67
C LYS A 63 4.28 5.95 -7.95
N LEU A 64 3.93 5.21 -6.90
CA LEU A 64 4.90 4.46 -6.10
C LEU A 64 5.32 3.15 -6.75
N PHE A 65 4.37 2.41 -7.35
CA PHE A 65 4.62 1.04 -7.83
C PHE A 65 4.61 0.88 -9.35
N ASN A 66 4.02 1.83 -10.08
CA ASN A 66 3.78 1.74 -11.52
C ASN A 66 3.16 0.38 -11.92
N ASP A 67 3.89 -0.40 -12.71
CA ASP A 67 3.56 -1.75 -13.19
C ASP A 67 4.38 -2.85 -12.51
N GLY A 68 5.38 -2.50 -11.68
CA GLY A 68 6.23 -3.45 -10.97
C GLY A 68 7.24 -4.23 -11.84
N SER A 69 7.53 -3.73 -13.05
CA SER A 69 8.49 -4.31 -14.01
C SER A 69 9.95 -4.20 -13.57
#